data_AF-A0A2N7B9Z0-F1
#
_entry.id   AF-A0A2N7B9Z0-F1
#
_cell.length_a   1.000
_cell.length_b   1.000
_cell.length_c   1.000
_cell.angle_alpha   90.00
_cell.angle_beta   90.00
_cell.angle_gamma   90.00
#
_symmetry.space_group_name_H-M   'P 1'
#
loop_
_entity.id
_entity.type
_entity.pdbx_description
1 polymer ?
#
loop_
_entity_poly.entity_id
_entity_poly.type
_entity_poly.pdbx_seq_one_letter_code
_entity_poly.pdbx_strand_id
1 'polypeptide(L)'
;MAKAQKSLKNKAQRGVRLKAKTPQHSLITATISSIEQDYEKRGIHTLVFDDPVISLLAVIREKGVIKGVNLASKIQDPDFRFLSKAEPELSRQIADTLAEFAQHVKEVTVSEAARKRGNASGEKRSLKADEFAINTYHIIEKLKAEENIATIEDMVKILNEKGIETPRGKGKWHIQTLYNVTNRYKELNTQPE
;
A
#
# COMPACT_ATOMS: atom_id res chain seq x y z
N MET A 1 22.40 90.36 35.77
CA MET A 1 22.02 89.35 34.76
C MET A 1 22.36 87.97 35.28
N ALA A 2 21.38 87.33 35.92
CA ALA A 2 21.51 86.02 36.54
C ALA A 2 20.47 85.09 35.90
N LYS A 3 20.81 83.80 35.83
CA LYS A 3 20.02 82.63 35.35
C LYS A 3 20.19 82.29 33.86
N ALA A 4 21.17 81.44 33.55
CA ALA A 4 21.10 80.52 32.40
C ALA A 4 22.18 79.41 32.46
N GLN A 5 22.39 78.76 33.61
CA GLN A 5 23.28 77.58 33.69
C GLN A 5 22.75 76.58 34.72
N LYS A 6 21.59 75.97 34.47
CA LYS A 6 21.10 74.81 35.24
C LYS A 6 20.03 74.05 34.44
N SER A 7 20.44 73.37 33.39
CA SER A 7 19.71 72.24 32.79
C SER A 7 20.66 71.56 31.82
N LEU A 8 20.64 70.22 31.73
CA LEU A 8 21.50 69.34 30.92
C LEU A 8 22.65 68.60 31.64
N LYS A 9 22.53 68.36 32.95
CA LYS A 9 23.13 67.18 33.59
C LYS A 9 22.02 66.28 34.13
N ASN A 10 21.32 65.56 33.24
CA ASN A 10 20.49 64.41 33.58
C ASN A 10 20.01 63.70 32.30
N LYS A 11 20.93 63.08 31.57
CA LYS A 11 20.60 62.15 30.46
C LYS A 11 21.74 61.17 30.23
N ALA A 12 22.25 60.57 31.29
CA ALA A 12 23.29 59.54 31.20
C ALA A 12 23.06 58.45 32.26
N GLN A 13 21.87 57.84 32.24
CA GLN A 13 21.58 56.60 32.98
C GLN A 13 20.27 55.99 32.45
N ARG A 14 20.20 55.72 31.14
CA ARG A 14 19.34 54.65 30.64
C ARG A 14 20.26 53.48 30.36
N GLY A 15 20.44 52.64 31.38
CA GLY A 15 21.04 51.33 31.21
C GLY A 15 20.23 50.58 30.16
N VAL A 16 20.82 50.42 28.98
CA VAL A 16 20.36 49.45 28.00
C VAL A 16 20.58 48.09 28.65
N ARG A 17 19.52 47.55 29.27
CA ARG A 17 19.45 46.15 29.64
C ARG A 17 19.55 45.37 28.33
N LEU A 18 20.76 44.95 27.99
CA LEU A 18 20.99 43.94 26.96
C LEU A 18 20.20 42.71 27.39
N LYS A 19 19.05 42.49 26.74
CA LYS A 19 18.30 41.24 26.90
C LYS A 19 19.27 40.12 26.55
N ALA A 20 19.60 39.28 27.53
CA ALA A 20 20.42 38.10 27.31
C ALA A 20 19.85 37.35 26.10
N LYS A 21 20.64 37.21 25.03
CA LYS A 21 20.33 36.30 23.93
C LYS A 21 20.16 34.93 24.57
N THR A 22 18.92 34.46 24.70
CA THR A 22 18.65 33.07 25.04
C THR A 22 19.48 32.22 24.08
N PRO A 23 20.38 31.36 24.57
CA PRO A 23 21.27 30.62 23.69
C PRO A 23 20.42 29.74 22.78
N GLN A 24 20.51 29.94 21.46
CA GLN A 24 19.73 29.21 20.44
C GLN A 24 19.78 27.69 20.63
N HIS A 25 20.86 27.19 21.24
CA HIS A 25 21.04 25.80 21.61
C HIS A 25 19.96 25.24 22.55
N SER A 26 19.45 26.03 23.51
CA SER A 26 18.41 25.54 24.44
C SER A 26 17.06 25.34 23.76
N LEU A 27 16.79 26.13 22.71
CA LEU A 27 15.57 26.02 21.93
C LEU A 27 15.59 24.77 21.04
N ILE A 28 16.71 24.47 20.39
CA ILE A 28 16.87 23.29 19.54
C ILE A 28 16.69 21.99 20.34
N THR A 29 17.31 21.89 21.52
CA THR A 29 17.17 20.70 22.38
C THR A 29 15.73 20.51 22.86
N ALA A 30 15.03 21.59 23.20
CA ALA A 30 13.62 21.53 23.60
C ALA A 30 12.73 21.08 22.43
N THR A 31 12.98 21.57 21.21
CA THR A 31 12.25 21.16 20.01
C THR A 31 12.43 19.67 19.72
N ILE A 32 13.67 19.16 19.74
CA ILE A 32 13.94 17.74 19.47
C ILE A 32 13.26 16.86 20.51
N SER A 33 13.41 17.20 21.80
CA SER A 33 12.77 16.45 22.88
C SER A 33 11.25 16.42 22.77
N SER A 34 10.63 17.54 22.35
CA SER A 34 9.19 17.62 22.09
C SER A 34 8.76 16.69 20.95
N ILE A 35 9.53 16.67 19.86
CA ILE A 35 9.24 15.80 18.69
C ILE A 35 9.44 14.32 19.05
N GLU A 36 10.50 13.97 19.77
CA GLU A 36 10.75 12.60 20.22
C GLU A 36 9.63 12.08 21.12
N GLN A 37 9.15 12.89 22.07
CA GLN A 37 8.01 12.52 22.92
C GLN A 37 6.71 12.32 22.11
N ASP A 38 6.49 13.12 21.07
CA ASP A 38 5.34 12.97 20.17
C ASP A 38 5.42 11.64 19.40
N TYR A 39 6.58 11.31 18.87
CA TYR A 39 6.80 10.03 18.18
C TYR A 39 6.73 8.83 19.13
N GLU A 40 7.30 8.92 20.32
CA GLU A 40 7.22 7.85 21.33
C GLU A 40 5.78 7.53 21.72
N LYS A 41 4.94 8.55 21.92
CA LYS A 41 3.49 8.38 22.18
C LYS A 41 2.77 7.64 21.04
N ARG A 42 3.29 7.75 19.82
CA ARG A 42 2.75 7.09 18.62
C ARG A 42 3.39 5.72 18.36
N GLY A 43 4.34 5.29 19.21
CA GLY A 43 5.08 4.03 19.02
C GLY A 43 6.10 4.08 17.89
N ILE A 44 6.53 5.28 17.47
CA ILE A 44 7.40 5.50 16.32
C ILE A 44 8.86 5.53 16.78
N HIS A 45 9.70 4.73 16.13
CA HIS A 45 11.14 4.68 16.37
C HIS A 45 11.86 5.87 15.74
N THR A 46 12.59 6.63 16.55
CA THR A 46 13.28 7.84 16.09
C THR A 46 14.80 7.70 16.22
N LEU A 47 15.56 8.15 15.21
CA LEU A 47 17.01 8.29 15.27
C LEU A 47 17.44 9.73 15.05
N VAL A 48 18.29 10.24 15.95
CA VAL A 48 18.76 11.63 15.91
C VAL A 48 20.19 11.71 15.37
N PHE A 49 20.38 12.59 14.39
CA PHE A 49 21.63 12.83 13.69
C PHE A 49 22.09 14.27 13.90
N ASP A 50 23.40 14.47 13.97
CA ASP A 50 23.99 15.80 14.13
C ASP A 50 24.11 16.52 12.78
N ASP A 51 24.07 15.75 11.68
CA ASP A 51 24.19 16.21 10.30
C ASP A 51 22.96 16.99 9.81
N PRO A 52 23.13 17.95 8.89
CA PRO A 52 22.02 18.64 8.24
C PRO A 52 21.20 17.68 7.38
N VAL A 53 19.94 18.03 7.13
CA VAL A 53 18.98 17.16 6.43
C VAL A 53 19.47 16.79 5.03
N ILE A 54 20.10 17.73 4.32
CA ILE A 54 20.65 17.50 2.98
C ILE A 54 21.67 16.36 2.96
N SER A 55 22.54 16.28 3.98
CA SER A 55 23.53 15.20 4.10
C SER A 55 22.85 13.85 4.34
N LEU A 56 21.81 13.82 5.18
CA LEU A 56 21.03 12.60 5.42
C LEU A 56 20.36 12.11 4.13
N LEU A 57 19.76 13.02 3.36
CA LEU A 57 19.15 12.72 2.06
C LEU A 57 20.17 12.20 1.03
N ALA A 58 21.38 12.75 1.01
CA ALA A 58 22.45 12.26 0.15
C ALA A 58 22.80 10.80 0.49
N VAL A 59 22.94 10.46 1.77
CA VAL A 59 23.21 9.09 2.20
C VAL A 59 22.07 8.14 1.84
N ILE A 60 20.82 8.58 1.99
CA ILE A 60 19.64 7.79 1.59
C ILE A 60 19.71 7.47 0.10
N ARG A 61 20.02 8.46 -0.74
CA ARG A 61 20.17 8.30 -2.19
C ARG A 61 21.30 7.32 -2.54
N GLU A 62 22.43 7.41 -1.85
CA GLU A 62 23.61 6.56 -2.08
C GLU A 62 23.51 5.18 -1.41
N LYS A 63 22.43 4.91 -0.67
CA LYS A 63 22.26 3.71 0.17
C LYS A 63 23.40 3.54 1.19
N GLY A 64 23.97 4.65 1.63
CA GLY A 64 25.06 4.69 2.59
C GLY A 64 24.62 4.30 4.00
N VAL A 65 25.62 4.20 4.88
CA VAL A 65 25.43 3.86 6.29
C VAL A 65 25.90 5.03 7.15
N ILE A 66 25.05 5.52 8.05
CA ILE A 66 25.42 6.53 9.07
C ILE A 66 25.20 5.91 10.44
N LYS A 67 26.18 6.03 11.34
CA LYS A 67 26.13 5.48 12.72
C LYS A 67 25.74 3.98 12.74
N GLY A 68 26.20 3.21 11.75
CA GLY A 68 25.88 1.78 11.61
C GLY A 68 24.46 1.47 11.09
N VAL A 69 23.67 2.48 10.73
CA VAL A 69 22.31 2.33 10.22
C VAL A 69 22.25 2.66 8.73
N ASN A 70 21.73 1.74 7.92
CA ASN A 70 21.41 2.00 6.52
C ASN A 70 20.04 2.71 6.45
N LEU A 71 20.07 4.03 6.30
CA LEU A 71 18.86 4.86 6.28
C LEU A 71 17.91 4.50 5.13
N ALA A 72 18.43 4.12 3.96
CA ALA A 72 17.59 3.76 2.82
C ALA A 72 16.70 2.55 3.11
N SER A 73 17.21 1.55 3.85
CA SER A 73 16.42 0.40 4.29
C SER A 73 15.41 0.76 5.38
N LYS A 74 15.79 1.63 6.32
CA LYS A 74 14.94 2.01 7.45
C LYS A 74 13.80 2.94 7.07
N ILE A 75 13.95 3.77 6.04
CA ILE A 75 12.88 4.66 5.55
C ILE A 75 11.72 3.90 4.91
N GLN A 76 11.94 2.65 4.51
CA GLN A 76 10.84 1.78 4.06
C GLN A 76 9.94 1.32 5.21
N ASP A 77 10.38 1.49 6.46
CA ASP A 77 9.61 1.18 7.65
C ASP A 77 8.69 2.38 8.01
N PRO A 78 7.36 2.22 7.94
CA PRO A 78 6.42 3.29 8.27
C PRO A 78 6.55 3.80 9.71
N ASP A 79 7.10 2.99 10.61
CA ASP A 79 7.25 3.29 12.03
C ASP A 79 8.63 3.90 12.35
N PHE A 80 9.42 4.23 11.33
CA PHE A 80 10.74 4.83 11.48
C PHE A 80 10.74 6.32 11.13
N ARG A 81 11.39 7.14 11.95
CA ARG A 81 11.67 8.56 11.70
C ARG A 81 13.13 8.87 11.96
N PHE A 82 13.68 9.82 11.21
CA PHE A 82 14.97 10.42 11.50
C PHE A 82 14.80 11.90 11.85
N LEU A 83 15.67 12.42 12.71
CA LEU A 83 15.70 13.83 13.08
C LEU A 83 17.12 14.39 12.94
N SER A 84 17.23 15.60 12.39
CA SER A 84 18.48 16.36 12.34
C SER A 84 18.51 17.35 13.49
N LYS A 85 19.61 17.40 14.24
CA LYS A 85 19.81 18.43 15.26
C LYS A 85 20.00 19.82 14.67
N ALA A 86 20.55 19.90 13.46
CA ALA A 86 20.74 21.17 12.76
C ALA A 86 19.40 21.78 12.33
N GLU A 87 18.46 20.94 11.89
CA GLU A 87 17.19 21.36 11.29
C GLU A 87 16.02 20.45 11.72
N PRO A 88 15.61 20.51 13.01
CA PRO A 88 14.68 19.53 13.58
C PRO A 88 13.30 19.55 12.90
N GLU A 89 12.72 20.73 12.67
CA GLU A 89 11.40 20.85 12.04
C GLU A 89 11.40 20.38 10.58
N LEU A 90 12.44 20.72 9.82
CA LEU A 90 12.57 20.27 8.43
C LEU A 90 12.73 18.76 8.36
N SER A 91 13.57 18.19 9.23
CA SER A 91 13.76 16.75 9.30
C SER A 91 12.47 16.01 9.67
N ARG A 92 11.67 16.56 10.58
CA ARG A 92 10.35 16.03 10.95
C ARG A 92 9.43 15.94 9.74
N GLN A 93 9.24 17.06 9.03
CA GLN A 93 8.35 17.11 7.86
C GLN A 93 8.75 16.12 6.78
N ILE A 94 10.04 16.00 6.50
CA ILE A 94 10.56 15.07 5.48
C ILE A 94 10.38 13.62 5.94
N ALA A 95 10.68 13.32 7.20
CA ALA A 95 10.53 11.98 7.74
C ALA A 95 9.06 11.52 7.71
N ASP A 96 8.12 12.40 8.04
CA ASP A 96 6.68 12.13 7.93
C ASP A 96 6.24 11.92 6.47
N THR A 97 6.66 12.80 5.56
CA THR A 97 6.34 12.69 4.12
C THR A 97 6.85 11.37 3.52
N LEU A 98 8.07 10.96 3.88
CA LEU A 98 8.67 9.72 3.38
C LEU A 98 7.93 8.49 3.90
N ALA A 99 7.45 8.53 5.15
CA ALA A 99 6.70 7.43 5.72
C ALA A 99 5.31 7.27 5.09
N GLU A 100 4.61 8.38 4.84
CA GLU A 100 3.35 8.36 4.08
C GLU A 100 3.55 7.78 2.68
N PHE A 101 4.63 8.19 2.00
CA PHE A 101 4.98 7.64 0.69
C PHE A 101 5.30 6.14 0.75
N ALA A 102 6.09 5.70 1.74
CA ALA A 102 6.42 4.29 1.92
C ALA A 102 5.18 3.42 2.17
N GLN A 103 4.24 3.91 2.98
CA GLN A 103 2.96 3.25 3.22
C GLN A 103 2.13 3.16 1.94
N HIS A 104 2.04 4.24 1.16
CA HIS A 104 1.32 4.24 -0.11
C HIS A 104 1.90 3.22 -1.11
N VAL A 105 3.22 3.18 -1.26
CA VAL A 105 3.90 2.20 -2.13
C VAL A 105 3.62 0.76 -1.66
N LYS A 106 3.63 0.51 -0.35
CA LYS A 106 3.31 -0.81 0.22
C LYS A 106 1.86 -1.22 -0.11
N GLU A 107 0.90 -0.30 0.03
CA GLU A 107 -0.50 -0.57 -0.28
C GLU A 107 -0.72 -0.89 -1.76
N VAL A 108 -0.10 -0.11 -2.66
CA VAL A 108 -0.16 -0.32 -4.11
C VAL A 108 0.44 -1.67 -4.50
N THR A 109 1.63 -1.99 -4.00
CA THR A 109 2.32 -3.24 -4.32
C THR A 109 1.59 -4.49 -3.79
N VAL A 110 1.00 -4.42 -2.60
CA VAL A 110 0.17 -5.50 -2.04
C VAL A 110 -1.10 -5.68 -2.88
N SER A 111 -1.76 -4.60 -3.28
CA SER A 111 -2.96 -4.62 -4.14
C SER A 111 -2.67 -5.25 -5.50
N GLU A 112 -1.54 -4.91 -6.12
CA GLU A 112 -1.11 -5.51 -7.39
C GLU A 112 -0.76 -6.99 -7.25
N ALA A 113 -0.06 -7.36 -6.18
CA ALA A 113 0.27 -8.76 -5.90
C ALA A 113 -0.98 -9.61 -5.60
N ALA A 114 -2.01 -9.02 -4.98
CA ALA A 114 -3.31 -9.66 -4.75
C ALA A 114 -4.09 -9.81 -6.07
N ARG A 115 -4.11 -8.77 -6.92
CA ARG A 115 -4.73 -8.82 -8.26
C ARG A 115 -4.08 -9.87 -9.16
N LYS A 116 -2.74 -9.94 -9.19
CA LYS A 116 -2.00 -10.97 -9.97
C LYS A 116 -2.30 -12.39 -9.50
N ARG A 117 -2.44 -12.62 -8.18
CA ARG A 117 -2.82 -13.92 -7.62
C ARG A 117 -4.27 -14.30 -7.93
N GLY A 118 -5.20 -13.33 -7.94
CA GLY A 118 -6.59 -13.55 -8.33
C GLY A 118 -6.75 -13.96 -9.79
N ASN A 119 -6.02 -13.29 -10.70
CA ASN A 119 -6.17 -13.52 -12.14
C ASN A 119 -5.55 -14.85 -12.62
N ALA A 120 -4.37 -15.24 -12.11
CA ALA A 120 -3.73 -16.49 -12.53
C ALA A 120 -4.52 -17.75 -12.13
N SER A 121 -5.29 -17.70 -11.05
CA SER A 121 -6.23 -18.77 -10.69
C SER A 121 -7.53 -18.72 -11.49
N GLY A 122 -7.97 -17.53 -11.90
CA GLY A 122 -9.19 -17.35 -12.69
C GLY A 122 -9.04 -17.91 -14.10
N GLU A 123 -7.93 -17.60 -14.76
CA GLU A 123 -7.65 -18.03 -16.13
C GLU A 123 -7.52 -19.55 -16.25
N LYS A 124 -6.74 -20.20 -15.37
CA LYS A 124 -6.64 -21.67 -15.33
C LYS A 124 -7.97 -22.36 -15.02
N ARG A 125 -8.84 -21.73 -14.21
CA ARG A 125 -10.19 -22.25 -13.95
C ARG A 125 -11.11 -22.06 -15.14
N SER A 126 -10.97 -20.95 -15.87
CA SER A 126 -11.74 -20.69 -17.09
C SER A 126 -11.40 -21.72 -18.17
N LEU A 127 -10.11 -21.91 -18.47
CA LEU A 127 -9.65 -22.87 -19.48
C LEU A 127 -10.16 -24.29 -19.21
N LYS A 128 -10.09 -24.76 -17.96
CA LYS A 128 -10.64 -26.07 -17.58
C LYS A 128 -12.15 -26.17 -17.76
N ALA A 129 -12.87 -25.08 -17.51
CA ALA A 129 -14.31 -25.05 -17.71
C ALA A 129 -14.68 -24.99 -19.20
N ASP A 130 -13.85 -24.35 -20.03
CA ASP A 130 -13.97 -24.34 -21.50
C ASP A 130 -13.73 -25.73 -22.08
N GLU A 131 -12.62 -26.38 -21.72
CA GLU A 131 -12.29 -27.76 -22.10
C GLU A 131 -13.40 -28.73 -21.70
N PHE A 132 -13.90 -28.61 -20.47
CA PHE A 132 -14.99 -29.45 -19.99
C PHE A 132 -16.27 -29.21 -20.80
N ALA A 133 -16.60 -27.96 -21.11
CA ALA A 133 -17.80 -27.63 -21.87
C ALA A 133 -17.74 -28.22 -23.29
N ILE A 134 -16.59 -28.10 -23.97
CA ILE A 134 -16.38 -28.69 -25.30
C ILE A 134 -16.54 -30.21 -25.27
N ASN A 135 -15.83 -30.90 -24.38
CA ASN A 135 -15.86 -32.36 -24.32
C ASN A 135 -17.26 -32.90 -23.97
N THR A 136 -17.95 -32.23 -23.04
CA THR A 136 -19.24 -32.71 -22.55
C THR A 136 -20.37 -32.37 -23.51
N TYR A 137 -20.30 -31.25 -24.23
CA TYR A 137 -21.33 -30.86 -25.19
C TYR A 137 -21.49 -31.90 -26.31
N HIS A 138 -20.38 -32.46 -26.82
CA HIS A 138 -20.43 -33.52 -27.82
C HIS A 138 -21.12 -34.79 -27.31
N ILE A 139 -20.93 -35.13 -26.02
CA ILE A 139 -21.61 -36.27 -25.38
C ILE A 139 -23.12 -35.97 -25.28
N ILE A 140 -23.49 -34.76 -24.86
CA ILE A 140 -24.89 -34.32 -24.73
C ILE A 140 -25.60 -34.39 -26.08
N GLU A 141 -25.02 -33.85 -27.15
CA GLU A 141 -25.62 -33.87 -28.49
C GLU A 141 -25.79 -35.30 -29.02
N LYS A 142 -24.77 -36.16 -28.81
CA LYS A 142 -24.85 -37.57 -29.19
C LYS A 142 -25.99 -38.29 -28.46
N LEU A 143 -26.08 -38.11 -27.14
CA LEU A 143 -27.16 -38.71 -26.34
C LEU A 143 -28.54 -38.17 -26.73
N LYS A 144 -28.63 -36.88 -27.08
CA LYS A 144 -29.87 -36.26 -27.52
C LYS A 144 -30.40 -36.93 -28.79
N ALA A 145 -29.50 -37.22 -29.74
CA ALA A 145 -29.84 -37.89 -30.99
C ALA A 145 -30.17 -39.38 -30.79
N GLU A 146 -29.41 -40.10 -29.94
CA GLU A 146 -29.58 -41.54 -29.71
C GLU A 146 -30.87 -41.87 -28.93
N GLU A 147 -31.16 -41.11 -27.88
CA GLU A 147 -32.28 -41.38 -26.96
C GLU A 147 -33.53 -40.55 -27.31
N ASN A 148 -33.48 -39.80 -28.43
CA ASN A 148 -34.55 -38.90 -28.92
C ASN A 148 -35.10 -37.95 -27.84
N ILE A 149 -34.20 -37.27 -27.14
CA ILE A 149 -34.51 -36.47 -25.96
C ILE A 149 -35.04 -35.09 -26.38
N ALA A 150 -36.27 -34.78 -25.98
CA ALA A 150 -36.90 -33.49 -26.27
C ALA A 150 -36.68 -32.43 -25.19
N THR A 151 -36.54 -32.82 -23.92
CA THR A 151 -36.49 -31.90 -22.78
C THR A 151 -35.13 -31.89 -22.08
N ILE A 152 -34.84 -30.78 -21.39
CA ILE A 152 -33.59 -30.62 -20.62
C ILE A 152 -33.65 -31.45 -19.34
N GLU A 153 -34.83 -31.62 -18.75
CA GLU A 153 -35.07 -32.49 -17.60
C GLU A 153 -34.72 -33.95 -17.92
N ASP A 154 -35.17 -34.45 -19.06
CA ASP A 154 -34.90 -35.82 -19.51
C ASP A 154 -33.39 -36.02 -19.80
N MET A 155 -32.73 -35.00 -20.36
CA MET A 155 -31.28 -35.04 -20.57
C MET A 155 -30.53 -35.15 -19.24
N VAL A 156 -30.90 -34.36 -18.23
CA VAL A 156 -30.29 -34.45 -16.90
C VAL A 156 -30.51 -35.83 -16.27
N LYS A 157 -31.69 -36.41 -16.45
CA LYS A 157 -31.98 -37.76 -15.96
C LYS A 157 -31.07 -38.79 -16.62
N ILE A 158 -30.95 -38.76 -17.94
CA ILE A 158 -30.12 -39.71 -18.71
C ILE A 158 -28.63 -39.54 -18.39
N LEU A 159 -28.14 -38.30 -18.25
CA LEU A 159 -26.75 -38.04 -17.84
C LEU A 159 -26.43 -38.65 -16.47
N ASN A 160 -27.37 -38.55 -15.53
CA ASN A 160 -27.23 -39.16 -14.21
C ASN A 160 -27.32 -40.69 -14.26
N GLU A 161 -28.25 -41.24 -15.05
CA GLU A 161 -28.42 -42.69 -15.21
C GLU A 161 -27.22 -43.36 -15.87
N LYS A 162 -26.63 -42.71 -16.87
CA LYS A 162 -25.39 -43.17 -17.53
C LYS A 162 -24.12 -42.84 -16.73
N GLY A 163 -24.24 -42.18 -15.58
CA GLY A 163 -23.11 -41.88 -14.69
C GLY A 163 -22.09 -40.91 -15.29
N ILE A 164 -22.52 -39.99 -16.17
CA ILE A 164 -21.62 -39.00 -16.76
C ILE A 164 -21.14 -38.01 -15.69
N GLU A 165 -19.83 -37.79 -15.60
CA GLU A 165 -19.24 -36.92 -14.59
C GLU A 165 -19.67 -35.45 -14.76
N THR A 166 -19.86 -34.75 -13.64
CA THR A 166 -20.13 -33.30 -13.62
C THR A 166 -18.82 -32.50 -13.67
N PRO A 167 -18.84 -31.17 -13.89
CA PRO A 167 -17.62 -30.34 -13.87
C PRO A 167 -16.79 -30.44 -12.58
N ARG A 168 -17.40 -30.89 -11.47
CA ARG A 168 -16.73 -31.09 -10.19
C ARG A 168 -16.24 -32.53 -9.96
N GLY A 169 -16.46 -33.42 -10.94
CA GLY A 169 -16.12 -34.85 -10.89
C GLY A 169 -16.95 -35.68 -9.91
N LYS A 170 -17.86 -35.05 -9.14
CA LYS A 170 -18.69 -35.70 -8.12
C LYS A 170 -20.07 -35.06 -8.07
N GLY A 171 -21.09 -35.86 -7.78
CA GLY A 171 -22.48 -35.41 -7.62
C GLY A 171 -23.35 -35.64 -8.84
N LYS A 172 -24.61 -35.22 -8.75
CA LYS A 172 -25.60 -35.36 -9.82
C LYS A 172 -25.62 -34.12 -10.71
N TRP A 173 -25.97 -34.34 -11.98
CA TRP A 173 -26.33 -33.27 -12.90
C TRP A 173 -27.56 -32.54 -12.40
N HIS A 174 -27.49 -31.21 -12.46
CA HIS A 174 -28.62 -30.30 -12.27
C HIS A 174 -28.88 -29.55 -13.57
N ILE A 175 -30.13 -29.14 -13.78
CA ILE A 175 -30.58 -28.38 -14.96
C ILE A 175 -29.70 -27.13 -15.16
N GLN A 176 -29.43 -26.37 -14.11
CA GLN A 176 -28.57 -25.17 -14.19
C GLN A 176 -27.15 -25.50 -14.66
N THR A 177 -26.59 -26.63 -14.22
CA THR A 177 -25.24 -27.05 -14.63
C THR A 177 -25.21 -27.39 -16.13
N LEU A 178 -26.24 -28.07 -16.62
CA LEU A 178 -26.39 -28.38 -18.04
C LEU A 178 -26.56 -27.11 -18.88
N TYR A 179 -27.36 -26.15 -18.43
CA TYR A 179 -27.47 -24.84 -19.07
C TYR A 179 -26.14 -24.09 -19.11
N ASN A 180 -25.40 -24.07 -18.00
CA ASN A 180 -24.10 -23.40 -17.96
C ASN A 180 -23.11 -24.02 -18.94
N VAL A 181 -23.07 -25.35 -19.05
CA VAL A 181 -22.19 -26.06 -20.00
C VAL A 181 -22.58 -25.74 -21.44
N THR A 182 -23.87 -25.85 -21.77
CA THR A 182 -24.37 -25.59 -23.13
C THR A 182 -24.22 -24.15 -23.57
N ASN A 183 -24.52 -23.18 -22.69
CA ASN A 183 -24.33 -21.76 -23.00
C ASN A 183 -22.85 -21.43 -23.17
N ARG A 184 -21.98 -21.94 -22.30
CA ARG A 184 -20.53 -21.73 -22.41
C ARG A 184 -19.97 -22.28 -23.72
N TYR A 185 -20.41 -23.46 -24.16
CA TYR A 185 -20.02 -24.00 -25.47
C TYR A 185 -20.50 -23.11 -26.63
N LYS A 186 -21.75 -22.63 -26.58
CA LYS A 186 -22.27 -21.70 -27.60
C LYS A 186 -21.46 -20.42 -27.66
N GLU A 187 -21.15 -19.81 -26.52
CA GLU A 187 -20.31 -18.61 -26.44
C GLU A 187 -18.95 -18.85 -27.11
N LEU A 188 -18.29 -19.97 -26.81
CA LEU A 188 -17.03 -20.36 -27.44
C LEU A 188 -17.14 -20.55 -28.96
N ASN A 189 -18.26 -21.09 -29.45
CA ASN A 189 -18.47 -21.36 -30.87
C ASN A 189 -19.08 -20.18 -31.66
N THR A 190 -19.46 -19.09 -30.97
CA THR A 190 -19.99 -17.85 -31.58
C THR A 190 -18.97 -16.71 -31.65
N GLN A 191 -17.76 -16.91 -31.12
CA GLN A 191 -16.66 -15.96 -31.29
C GLN A 191 -16.15 -16.08 -32.74
N PRO A 192 -16.27 -15.05 -33.60
CA PRO A 192 -15.63 -15.05 -34.90
C PRO A 192 -14.10 -15.04 -34.72
N GLU A 193 -13.39 -15.84 -35.52
CA GLU A 193 -11.92 -15.79 -35.62
C GLU A 193 -11.39 -14.39 -35.94
#